data_AF-A0A373Q9B1-F1
#
_entry.id   AF-A0A373Q9B1-F1
#
_cell.length_a   1.000
_cell.length_b   1.000
_cell.length_c   1.000
_cell.angle_alpha   90.00
_cell.angle_beta   90.00
_cell.angle_gamma   90.00
#
_symmetry.space_group_name_H-M   'P 1'
#
loop_
_entity.id
_entity.type
_entity.pdbx_description
1 polymer ?
#
loop_
_entity_poly.entity_id
_entity_poly.type
_entity_poly.pdbx_seq_one_letter_code
_entity_poly.pdbx_strand_id
1 'polypeptide(L)'
;MIKFIEKERYYDDSPYTGSCYYYPTYMVKDRKEFFVFNRRDPDDEWKIKEDEKRKNQLIENEGKYFKFNGFYDNPLEMLKKIIERKHHFTTPKNMYYGNLDTHRYIDFHGNRNEVSAAFHYRIYDIELACIIQKVVKLINSEDWSMAKVILNKKQ
;
A
#
# COMPACT_ATOMS: atom_id res chain seq x y z
N MET A 1 6.79 -19.14 -1.96
CA MET A 1 8.10 -18.55 -1.62
C MET A 1 8.20 -17.20 -2.31
N ILE A 2 8.58 -16.15 -1.58
CA ILE A 2 8.76 -14.80 -2.11
C ILE A 2 10.25 -14.56 -2.36
N LYS A 3 10.58 -13.99 -3.51
CA LYS A 3 11.95 -13.55 -3.85
C LYS A 3 11.90 -12.12 -4.37
N PHE A 4 12.92 -11.31 -4.06
CA PHE A 4 13.10 -10.01 -4.68
C PHE A 4 14.19 -10.08 -5.76
N ILE A 5 13.95 -9.39 -6.88
CA ILE A 5 14.91 -9.25 -7.98
C ILE A 5 15.01 -7.79 -8.40
N GLU A 6 16.20 -7.34 -8.76
CA GLU A 6 16.42 -6.06 -9.43
C GLU A 6 16.50 -6.28 -10.94
N LYS A 7 15.85 -5.42 -11.72
CA LYS A 7 15.94 -5.41 -13.19
C LYS A 7 17.04 -4.45 -13.65
N GLU A 8 17.24 -4.39 -14.96
CA GLU A 8 18.18 -3.44 -15.57
C GLU A 8 17.91 -2.02 -15.08
N ARG A 9 18.98 -1.35 -14.65
CA ARG A 9 18.91 0.01 -14.14
C ARG A 9 18.65 0.99 -15.27
N TYR A 10 18.00 2.10 -14.95
CA TYR A 10 17.90 3.25 -15.84
C TYR A 10 18.36 4.51 -15.12
N TYR A 11 18.84 5.49 -15.88
CA TYR A 11 19.25 6.78 -15.36
C TYR A 11 18.09 7.77 -15.49
N ASP A 12 17.87 8.56 -14.46
CA ASP A 12 16.93 9.67 -14.47
C ASP A 12 17.64 10.94 -14.00
N ASP A 13 17.34 12.04 -14.67
CA ASP A 13 17.92 13.36 -14.42
C ASP A 13 16.80 14.41 -14.48
N SER A 14 15.79 14.21 -13.64
CA SER A 14 14.66 15.13 -13.56
C SER A 14 14.81 16.07 -12.36
N PRO A 15 14.19 17.27 -12.41
CA PRO A 15 14.12 18.16 -11.26
C PRO A 15 13.44 17.55 -10.01
N TYR A 16 12.67 16.48 -10.18
CA TYR A 16 11.89 15.84 -9.11
C TYR A 16 12.64 14.69 -8.43
N THR A 17 13.50 14.01 -9.19
CA THR A 17 14.20 12.79 -8.78
C THR A 17 15.70 13.01 -8.61
N GLY A 18 16.23 14.10 -9.18
CA GLY A 18 17.65 14.40 -9.27
C GLY A 18 18.41 13.40 -10.14
N SER A 19 19.68 13.69 -10.39
CA SER A 19 20.60 12.85 -11.15
C SER A 19 20.89 11.53 -10.41
N CYS A 20 20.22 10.43 -10.78
CA CYS A 20 20.38 9.14 -10.09
C CYS A 20 20.11 7.93 -10.99
N TYR A 21 20.60 6.77 -10.56
CA TYR A 21 20.21 5.49 -11.14
C TYR A 21 19.06 4.88 -10.35
N TYR A 22 18.07 4.39 -11.08
CA TYR A 22 16.98 3.59 -10.54
C TYR A 22 17.17 2.12 -10.89
N TYR A 23 16.96 1.27 -9.89
CA TYR A 23 16.99 -0.18 -9.99
C TYR A 23 15.58 -0.71 -9.71
N PRO A 24 14.80 -1.03 -10.76
CA PRO A 24 13.43 -1.52 -10.59
C PRO A 24 13.44 -2.82 -9.79
N THR A 25 12.84 -2.77 -8.60
CA THR A 25 12.79 -3.89 -7.67
C THR A 25 11.43 -4.57 -7.76
N TYR A 26 11.45 -5.86 -8.09
CA TYR A 26 10.26 -6.69 -8.26
C TYR A 26 10.20 -7.77 -7.18
N MET A 27 8.99 -8.04 -6.70
CA MET A 27 8.64 -9.23 -5.95
C MET A 27 8.24 -10.33 -6.93
N VAL A 28 8.84 -11.52 -6.79
CA VAL A 28 8.45 -12.73 -7.50
C VAL A 28 7.66 -13.63 -6.54
N LYS A 29 6.41 -13.90 -6.88
CA LYS A 29 5.51 -14.79 -6.14
C LYS A 29 4.71 -15.62 -7.14
N ASP A 30 4.64 -16.94 -6.92
CA ASP A 30 3.90 -17.87 -7.79
C ASP A 30 4.26 -17.76 -9.28
N ARG A 31 5.57 -17.62 -9.57
CA ARG A 31 6.15 -17.40 -10.91
C ARG A 31 5.67 -16.11 -11.62
N LYS A 32 5.03 -15.19 -10.89
CA LYS A 32 4.63 -13.87 -11.37
C LYS A 32 5.50 -12.79 -10.74
N GLU A 33 5.80 -11.77 -11.53
CA GLU A 33 6.54 -10.59 -11.09
C GLU A 33 5.56 -9.44 -10.79
N PHE A 34 5.84 -8.73 -9.70
CA PHE A 34 5.08 -7.59 -9.20
C PHE A 34 6.06 -6.45 -8.91
N PHE A 35 5.86 -5.29 -9.55
CA PHE A 35 6.69 -4.11 -9.28
C PHE A 35 6.47 -3.60 -7.86
N VAL A 36 7.55 -3.36 -7.11
CA VAL A 36 7.47 -2.89 -5.72
C VAL A 36 7.86 -1.41 -5.61
N PHE A 37 9.12 -1.11 -5.89
CA PHE A 37 9.70 0.23 -5.87
C PHE A 37 10.96 0.27 -6.74
N ASN A 38 11.49 1.46 -6.99
CA ASN A 38 12.82 1.62 -7.57
C ASN A 38 13.81 1.93 -6.45
N ARG A 39 14.81 1.08 -6.25
CA ARG A 39 15.94 1.44 -5.38
C ARG A 39 16.74 2.52 -6.12
N ARG A 40 17.12 3.58 -5.43
CA ARG A 40 17.90 4.68 -6.00
C ARG A 40 19.38 4.50 -5.68
N ASP A 41 20.25 5.05 -6.53
CA ASP A 41 21.69 5.16 -6.30
C ASP A 41 22.22 6.48 -6.89
N PRO A 42 22.76 7.40 -6.07
CA PRO A 42 22.88 7.32 -4.61
C PRO A 42 21.52 7.47 -3.91
N ASP A 43 21.40 6.96 -2.69
CA ASP A 43 20.25 7.18 -1.82
C ASP A 43 20.69 7.32 -0.36
N ASP A 44 19.84 7.95 0.45
CA ASP A 44 20.12 8.10 1.88
C ASP A 44 19.98 6.77 2.63
N GLU A 45 20.77 6.57 3.69
CA GLU A 45 20.71 5.35 4.50
C GLU A 45 19.30 5.05 5.05
N TRP A 46 18.54 6.09 5.41
CA TRP A 46 17.20 5.91 5.92
C TRP A 46 16.23 5.37 4.85
N LYS A 47 16.44 5.72 3.57
CA LYS A 47 15.68 5.17 2.45
C LYS A 47 15.99 3.70 2.20
N ILE A 48 17.26 3.32 2.28
CA ILE A 48 17.68 1.91 2.21
C ILE A 48 17.01 1.10 3.33
N LYS A 49 16.95 1.64 4.55
CA LYS A 49 16.24 1.00 5.68
C LYS A 49 14.72 0.92 5.45
N GLU A 50 14.09 1.94 4.85
CA GLU A 50 12.67 1.88 4.48
C GLU A 50 12.40 0.79 3.44
N ASP A 51 13.25 0.66 2.43
CA ASP A 51 13.12 -0.35 1.37
C ASP A 51 13.22 -1.78 1.92
N GLU A 52 14.16 -2.02 2.83
CA GLU A 52 14.24 -3.31 3.53
C GLU A 52 13.03 -3.55 4.44
N LYS A 53 12.51 -2.51 5.11
CA LYS A 53 11.26 -2.62 5.88
C LYS A 53 10.07 -3.01 4.98
N ARG A 54 9.98 -2.44 3.77
CA ARG A 54 8.94 -2.80 2.78
C ARG A 54 9.06 -4.26 2.34
N LYS A 55 10.28 -4.73 2.05
CA LYS A 55 10.55 -6.14 1.71
C LYS A 55 10.16 -7.08 2.86
N ASN A 56 10.54 -6.76 4.09
CA ASN A 56 10.19 -7.56 5.27
C ASN A 56 8.68 -7.62 5.48
N GLN A 57 7.98 -6.49 5.38
CA GLN A 57 6.52 -6.46 5.48
C GLN A 57 5.86 -7.38 4.45
N LEU A 58 6.33 -7.38 3.21
CA LEU A 58 5.84 -8.29 2.17
C LEU A 58 6.11 -9.75 2.50
N ILE A 59 7.27 -10.08 3.08
CA ILE A 59 7.56 -11.46 3.50
C ILE A 59 6.58 -11.88 4.62
N GLU A 60 6.41 -11.04 5.63
CA GLU A 60 5.57 -11.30 6.81
C GLU A 60 4.09 -11.49 6.46
N ASN A 61 3.59 -10.77 5.45
CA ASN A 61 2.19 -10.85 5.03
C ASN A 61 1.96 -11.67 3.76
N GLU A 62 2.91 -12.53 3.37
CA GLU A 62 2.81 -13.41 2.21
C GLU A 62 2.64 -12.67 0.87
N GLY A 63 3.18 -11.46 0.79
CA GLY A 63 3.26 -10.64 -0.43
C GLY A 63 1.95 -9.93 -0.75
N LYS A 64 1.06 -9.80 0.23
CA LYS A 64 -0.29 -9.23 0.04
C LYS A 64 -0.26 -7.70 -0.08
N TYR A 65 0.59 -7.03 0.69
CA TYR A 65 0.67 -5.56 0.67
C TYR A 65 1.97 -5.01 1.29
N PHE A 66 2.23 -3.72 1.08
CA PHE A 66 3.13 -2.96 1.94
C PHE A 66 2.64 -1.52 2.10
N LYS A 67 3.23 -0.80 3.04
CA LYS A 67 2.95 0.62 3.30
C LYS A 67 4.05 1.53 2.76
N PHE A 68 3.67 2.55 2.00
CA PHE A 68 4.54 3.68 1.69
C PHE A 68 4.64 4.65 2.85
N ASN A 69 3.49 5.06 3.40
CA ASN A 69 3.41 5.93 4.58
C ASN A 69 2.10 5.71 5.36
N GLY A 70 2.07 6.20 6.60
CA GLY A 70 0.92 6.10 7.50
C GLY A 70 1.29 5.53 8.87
N PHE A 71 0.42 5.74 9.85
CA PHE A 71 0.68 5.34 11.24
C PHE A 71 0.62 3.82 11.44
N TYR A 72 -0.38 3.15 10.89
CA TYR A 72 -0.56 1.70 11.04
C TYR A 72 0.21 0.96 9.96
N ASP A 73 0.85 -0.16 10.27
CA ASP A 73 1.49 -0.99 9.24
C ASP A 73 0.46 -1.80 8.45
N ASN A 74 -0.61 -2.28 9.10
CA ASN A 74 -1.70 -3.05 8.49
C ASN A 74 -2.89 -2.13 8.10
N PRO A 75 -3.33 -2.11 6.82
CA PRO A 75 -4.47 -1.30 6.39
C PRO A 75 -5.79 -1.69 7.07
N LEU A 76 -5.99 -2.97 7.43
CA LEU A 76 -7.21 -3.41 8.12
C LEU A 76 -7.25 -2.89 9.57
N GLU A 77 -6.12 -2.79 10.26
CA GLU A 77 -6.05 -2.18 11.59
C GLU A 77 -6.32 -0.68 11.53
N MET A 78 -5.85 0.00 10.47
CA MET A 78 -6.23 1.40 10.24
C MET A 78 -7.75 1.53 10.05
N LEU A 79 -8.37 0.72 9.20
CA LEU A 79 -9.82 0.74 8.97
C LEU A 79 -10.60 0.44 10.25
N LYS A 80 -10.13 -0.50 11.07
CA LYS A 80 -10.70 -0.80 12.40
C LYS A 80 -10.74 0.46 13.26
N LYS A 81 -9.64 1.20 13.33
CA LYS A 81 -9.54 2.44 14.12
C LYS A 81 -10.38 3.58 13.54
N ILE A 82 -10.56 3.62 12.23
CA ILE A 82 -11.48 4.56 11.59
C ILE A 82 -12.93 4.25 12.00
N ILE A 83 -13.34 2.98 11.94
CA ILE A 83 -14.70 2.56 12.32
C ILE A 83 -14.97 2.78 13.81
N GLU A 84 -14.05 2.37 14.69
CA GLU A 84 -14.18 2.52 16.15
C GLU A 84 -14.41 3.98 16.57
N ARG A 85 -13.77 4.91 15.85
CA ARG A 85 -13.85 6.34 16.15
C ARG A 85 -14.81 7.10 15.25
N LYS A 86 -15.43 6.44 14.27
CA LYS A 86 -16.28 7.06 13.23
C LYS A 86 -15.58 8.21 12.49
N HIS A 87 -14.34 7.97 12.09
CA HIS A 87 -13.56 8.93 11.30
C HIS A 87 -13.92 8.87 9.82
N HIS A 88 -13.68 9.97 9.09
CA HIS A 88 -13.96 10.09 7.67
C HIS A 88 -12.68 10.19 6.85
N PHE A 89 -12.80 9.88 5.56
CA PHE A 89 -11.76 10.17 4.57
C PHE A 89 -11.95 11.58 4.03
N THR A 90 -10.86 12.32 3.81
CA THR A 90 -10.93 13.68 3.23
C THR A 90 -11.41 13.67 1.77
N THR A 91 -11.06 12.63 1.00
CA THR A 91 -11.38 12.51 -0.44
C THR A 91 -12.01 11.14 -0.77
N PRO A 92 -13.25 10.88 -0.34
CA PRO A 92 -13.85 9.54 -0.36
C PRO A 92 -14.10 8.97 -1.77
N LYS A 93 -13.95 9.76 -2.84
CA LYS A 93 -14.09 9.32 -4.23
C LYS A 93 -12.76 8.98 -4.91
N ASN A 94 -11.63 9.41 -4.34
CA ASN A 94 -10.30 9.34 -4.97
C ASN A 94 -9.28 8.67 -4.04
N MET A 95 -9.55 7.44 -3.62
CA MET A 95 -8.68 6.68 -2.70
C MET A 95 -7.91 5.53 -3.33
N TYR A 96 -8.14 5.29 -4.64
CA TYR A 96 -7.59 4.14 -5.33
C TYR A 96 -6.90 4.54 -6.62
N TYR A 97 -5.70 4.01 -6.83
CA TYR A 97 -4.98 4.09 -8.08
C TYR A 97 -4.53 2.70 -8.54
N GLY A 98 -4.47 2.50 -9.86
CA GLY A 98 -4.14 1.21 -10.46
C GLY A 98 -5.30 0.21 -10.46
N ASN A 99 -5.03 -0.98 -10.99
CA ASN A 99 -5.95 -2.11 -10.99
C ASN A 99 -5.14 -3.43 -11.08
N LEU A 100 -5.73 -4.51 -10.58
CA LEU A 100 -5.04 -5.81 -10.49
C LEU A 100 -4.81 -6.48 -11.85
N ASP A 101 -5.56 -6.12 -12.89
CA ASP A 101 -5.45 -6.75 -14.21
C ASP A 101 -4.25 -6.20 -14.99
N THR A 102 -4.09 -4.87 -15.02
CA THR A 102 -3.03 -4.20 -15.79
C THR A 102 -1.80 -3.89 -14.94
N HIS A 103 -2.00 -3.41 -13.70
CA HIS A 103 -0.89 -3.00 -12.83
C HIS A 103 -0.42 -4.14 -11.91
N ARG A 104 -1.28 -5.15 -11.69
CA ARG A 104 -1.09 -6.21 -10.68
C ARG A 104 -1.05 -5.71 -9.24
N TYR A 105 -1.45 -4.46 -9.02
CA TYR A 105 -1.63 -3.86 -7.70
C TYR A 105 -2.74 -2.81 -7.71
N ILE A 106 -3.23 -2.46 -6.53
CA ILE A 106 -4.03 -1.27 -6.26
C ILE A 106 -3.34 -0.49 -5.16
N ASP A 107 -3.13 0.79 -5.37
CA ASP A 107 -2.71 1.71 -4.32
C ASP A 107 -3.95 2.23 -3.58
N PHE A 108 -4.02 1.97 -2.28
CA PHE A 108 -5.04 2.51 -1.37
C PHE A 108 -4.42 3.65 -0.55
N HIS A 109 -4.83 4.87 -0.85
CA HIS A 109 -4.20 6.08 -0.30
C HIS A 109 -5.22 7.19 -0.01
N GLY A 110 -4.85 8.12 0.86
CA GLY A 110 -5.68 9.27 1.20
C GLY A 110 -5.35 9.82 2.59
N ASN A 111 -6.26 10.65 3.11
CA ASN A 111 -6.12 11.26 4.43
C ASN A 111 -7.33 10.94 5.30
N ARG A 112 -7.08 10.77 6.60
CA ARG A 112 -8.11 10.72 7.65
C ARG A 112 -8.44 12.14 8.09
N ASN A 113 -9.71 12.54 7.98
CA ASN A 113 -10.16 13.91 8.15
C ASN A 113 -9.92 14.45 9.57
N GLU A 114 -10.29 13.70 10.60
CA GLU A 114 -10.33 14.16 12.00
C GLU A 114 -8.94 14.27 12.64
N VAL A 115 -7.92 13.67 12.03
CA VAL A 115 -6.55 13.63 12.57
C VAL A 115 -5.51 14.12 11.58
N SER A 116 -5.94 14.65 10.43
CA SER A 116 -5.07 15.17 9.36
C SER A 116 -3.92 14.21 9.01
N ALA A 117 -4.20 12.91 8.97
CA ALA A 117 -3.17 11.87 8.83
C ALA A 117 -3.26 11.20 7.46
N ALA A 118 -2.19 11.33 6.67
CA ALA A 118 -2.05 10.65 5.38
C ALA A 118 -1.72 9.16 5.56
N PHE A 119 -2.14 8.35 4.60
CA PHE A 119 -1.77 6.95 4.46
C PHE A 119 -1.63 6.57 2.99
N HIS A 120 -0.80 5.56 2.73
CA HIS A 120 -0.63 4.99 1.40
C HIS A 120 -0.13 3.56 1.52
N TYR A 121 -0.93 2.61 1.03
CA TYR A 121 -0.62 1.20 0.94
C TYR A 121 -0.67 0.75 -0.51
N ARG A 122 0.23 -0.15 -0.91
CA ARG A 122 0.12 -0.91 -2.17
C ARG A 122 -0.37 -2.31 -1.87
N ILE A 123 -1.44 -2.72 -2.53
CA ILE A 123 -2.12 -4.00 -2.32
C ILE A 123 -1.98 -4.85 -3.59
N TYR A 124 -1.42 -6.06 -3.46
CA TYR A 124 -1.30 -7.04 -4.54
C TYR A 124 -2.38 -8.14 -4.47
N ASP A 125 -2.96 -8.34 -3.29
CA ASP A 125 -3.92 -9.41 -3.04
C ASP A 125 -5.37 -8.97 -3.34
N ILE A 126 -6.05 -9.75 -4.18
CA ILE A 126 -7.40 -9.44 -4.65
C ILE A 126 -8.44 -9.52 -3.53
N GLU A 127 -8.32 -10.50 -2.62
CA GLU A 127 -9.27 -10.63 -1.53
C GLU A 127 -9.15 -9.46 -0.56
N LEU A 128 -7.92 -9.08 -0.21
CA LEU A 128 -7.64 -7.92 0.63
C LEU A 128 -8.14 -6.63 -0.01
N ALA A 129 -7.89 -6.41 -1.30
CA ALA A 129 -8.38 -5.25 -2.02
C ALA A 129 -9.92 -5.18 -2.00
N CYS A 130 -10.61 -6.30 -2.25
CA CYS A 130 -12.07 -6.37 -2.18
C CYS A 130 -12.62 -6.07 -0.78
N ILE A 131 -11.94 -6.55 0.28
CA ILE A 131 -12.34 -6.26 1.67
C ILE A 131 -12.19 -4.77 1.96
N ILE A 132 -11.04 -4.18 1.62
CA ILE A 132 -10.76 -2.75 1.81
C ILE A 132 -11.83 -1.91 1.10
N GLN A 133 -12.10 -2.18 -0.17
CA GLN A 133 -13.10 -1.44 -0.96
C GLN A 133 -14.52 -1.56 -0.37
N LYS A 134 -14.92 -2.76 0.08
CA LYS A 134 -16.23 -2.96 0.72
C LYS A 134 -16.35 -2.17 2.03
N VAL A 135 -15.35 -2.26 2.90
CA VAL A 135 -15.33 -1.57 4.19
C VAL A 135 -15.32 -0.05 3.99
N VAL A 136 -14.51 0.44 3.06
CA VAL A 136 -14.43 1.86 2.72
C VAL A 136 -15.74 2.39 2.15
N LYS A 137 -16.43 1.61 1.30
CA LYS A 137 -17.77 1.98 0.81
C LYS A 137 -18.77 2.16 1.95
N LEU A 138 -18.73 1.29 2.96
CA LEU A 138 -19.60 1.35 4.13
C LEU A 138 -19.24 2.53 5.05
N ILE A 139 -17.95 2.82 5.24
CA ILE A 139 -17.48 4.02 5.96
C ILE A 139 -18.00 5.28 5.26
N ASN A 140 -17.89 5.35 3.94
CA ASN A 140 -18.36 6.50 3.16
C ASN A 140 -19.89 6.69 3.19
N SER A 141 -20.65 5.63 3.46
CA SER A 141 -22.10 5.70 3.66
C SER A 141 -22.50 5.71 5.14
N GLU A 142 -21.53 5.87 6.05
CA GLU A 142 -21.70 5.86 7.50
C GLU A 142 -22.39 4.61 8.08
N ASP A 143 -22.32 3.48 7.38
CA ASP A 143 -22.78 2.18 7.88
C ASP A 143 -21.69 1.52 8.73
N TRP A 144 -21.42 2.13 9.88
CA TRP A 144 -20.36 1.73 10.81
C TRP A 144 -20.56 0.30 11.35
N SER A 145 -21.81 -0.08 11.58
CA SER A 145 -22.18 -1.40 12.10
C SER A 145 -21.84 -2.50 11.10
N MET A 146 -22.24 -2.34 9.84
CA MET A 146 -21.90 -3.30 8.80
C MET A 146 -20.40 -3.30 8.49
N ALA A 147 -19.75 -2.13 8.49
CA ALA A 147 -18.30 -2.04 8.30
C ALA A 147 -17.55 -2.88 9.35
N LYS A 148 -17.96 -2.80 10.61
CA LYS A 148 -17.41 -3.60 11.71
C LYS A 148 -17.64 -5.11 11.51
N VAL A 149 -18.83 -5.51 11.06
CA VAL A 149 -19.16 -6.93 10.81
C VAL A 149 -18.27 -7.50 9.69
N ILE A 150 -18.12 -6.77 8.58
CA ILE A 150 -17.30 -7.23 7.46
C ILE A 150 -15.83 -7.36 7.86
N LEU A 151 -15.30 -6.39 8.61
CA LEU A 151 -13.91 -6.39 9.02
C LEU A 151 -13.58 -7.54 10.00
N ASN A 152 -14.50 -7.85 10.93
CA ASN A 152 -14.31 -8.91 11.92
C ASN A 152 -14.43 -10.34 11.36
N LYS A 153 -15.08 -10.54 10.20
CA LYS A 153 -15.21 -11.87 9.58
C LYS A 153 -13.91 -12.39 8.94
N LYS A 154 -12.88 -11.56 8.87
CA LYS A 154 -11.61 -11.83 8.16
C LYS A 154 -10.37 -11.66 9.06
N GLN A 155 -10.56 -11.46 10.37
CA GLN A 155 -9.53 -11.65 11.39
C GLN A 155 -9.58 -13.09 11.87
#